data_AF-A0A918M5T2-F1
#
_entry.id   AF-A0A918M5T2-F1
#
_cell.length_a   1.000
_cell.length_b   1.000
_cell.length_c   1.000
_cell.angle_alpha   90.00
_cell.angle_beta   90.00
_cell.angle_gamma   90.00
#
_symmetry.space_group_name_H-M   'P 1'
#
loop_
_entity.id
_entity.type
_entity.pdbx_description
1 polymer ?
#
loop_
_entity_poly.entity_id
_entity_poly.type
_entity_poly.pdbx_seq_one_letter_code
_entity_poly.pdbx_strand_id
1 'polypeptide(L)'
;MTTARHLATIDQLRSRPYPRESGETAPGRGGAGYHLVELATSEDFWDDDGTRRESVEDQYEAERDALASLLTVRWGAPQVFSLWSVSDRVMSGEEIPDPWDTLSRSVPDVHLWRVDGHWIALGVSQWDKELPFQLVAAVTRIDPP
;
A
#
# COMPACT_ATOMS: atom_id res chain seq x y z
N MET A 1 -6.26 -14.31 5.75
CA MET A 1 -6.73 -14.37 4.34
C MET A 1 -5.69 -15.11 3.50
N THR A 2 -5.95 -15.46 2.23
CA THR A 2 -4.96 -16.19 1.41
C THR A 2 -4.20 -15.26 0.46
N THR A 3 -2.88 -15.43 0.36
CA THR A 3 -2.00 -14.68 -0.54
C THR A 3 -2.46 -14.74 -2.01
N ALA A 4 -3.10 -15.84 -2.42
CA ALA A 4 -3.68 -15.99 -3.76
C ALA A 4 -4.78 -14.95 -4.06
N ARG A 5 -5.60 -14.58 -3.06
CA ARG A 5 -6.61 -13.53 -3.23
C ARG A 5 -5.95 -12.16 -3.42
N HIS A 6 -4.89 -11.87 -2.65
CA HIS A 6 -4.16 -10.61 -2.78
C HIS A 6 -3.54 -10.47 -4.18
N LEU A 7 -2.93 -11.54 -4.71
CA LEU A 7 -2.42 -11.57 -6.08
C LEU A 7 -3.51 -11.31 -7.12
N ALA A 8 -4.67 -11.97 -6.99
CA ALA A 8 -5.80 -11.77 -7.89
C ALA A 8 -6.32 -10.32 -7.87
N THR A 9 -6.37 -9.69 -6.69
CA THR A 9 -6.73 -8.27 -6.57
C THR A 9 -5.74 -7.37 -7.29
N ILE A 10 -4.42 -7.57 -7.10
CA ILE A 10 -3.39 -6.77 -7.78
C ILE A 10 -3.49 -6.94 -9.31
N ASP A 11 -3.69 -8.15 -9.80
CA ASP A 11 -3.89 -8.40 -11.24
C ASP A 11 -5.15 -7.74 -11.80
N GLN A 12 -6.24 -7.74 -11.03
CA GLN A 12 -7.45 -7.02 -11.40
C GLN A 12 -7.20 -5.51 -11.51
N LEU A 13 -6.50 -4.91 -10.54
CA LEU A 13 -6.19 -3.47 -10.57
C LEU A 13 -5.33 -3.09 -11.77
N ARG A 14 -4.36 -3.94 -12.15
CA ARG A 14 -3.51 -3.71 -13.34
C ARG A 14 -4.27 -3.76 -14.67
N SER A 15 -5.38 -4.49 -14.74
CA SER A 15 -6.19 -4.62 -15.96
C SER A 15 -7.34 -3.62 -16.06
N ARG A 16 -7.67 -2.94 -14.96
CA ARG A 16 -8.78 -1.99 -14.89
C ARG A 16 -8.35 -0.60 -15.40
N PRO A 17 -9.22 0.13 -16.12
CA PRO A 17 -8.97 1.54 -16.40
C PRO A 17 -9.02 2.38 -15.12
N TYR A 18 -8.14 3.38 -15.05
CA TYR A 18 -8.14 4.33 -13.95
C TYR A 18 -9.42 5.19 -13.95
N PRO A 19 -9.99 5.49 -12.77
CA PRO A 19 -11.06 6.46 -12.63
C PRO A 19 -10.60 7.84 -13.12
N ARG A 20 -11.55 8.68 -13.56
CA ARG A 20 -11.24 10.08 -13.92
C ARG A 20 -11.23 11.00 -12.70
N GLU A 21 -12.05 10.69 -11.71
CA GLU A 21 -12.20 11.46 -10.49
C GLU A 21 -11.68 10.66 -9.30
N SER A 22 -11.05 11.35 -8.36
CA SER A 22 -10.55 10.73 -7.14
C SER A 22 -11.68 10.45 -6.17
N GLY A 23 -11.74 9.23 -5.62
CA GLY A 23 -12.76 8.85 -4.64
C GLY A 23 -12.67 7.40 -4.19
N GLU A 24 -13.60 7.00 -3.34
CA GLU A 24 -13.80 5.60 -2.98
C GLU A 24 -14.22 4.80 -4.22
N THR A 25 -13.53 3.71 -4.48
CA THR A 25 -13.78 2.80 -5.60
C THR A 25 -13.65 1.37 -5.11
N ALA A 26 -14.68 0.53 -5.16
CA ALA A 26 -14.51 -0.87 -4.75
C ALA A 26 -13.36 -1.54 -5.55
N PRO A 27 -12.33 -2.13 -4.91
CA PRO A 27 -12.18 -2.41 -3.45
C PRO A 27 -11.37 -1.42 -2.56
N GLY A 28 -11.00 -0.21 -3.00
CA GLY A 28 -10.33 0.81 -2.17
C GLY A 28 -10.57 2.25 -2.62
N ARG A 29 -9.50 3.00 -2.93
CA ARG A 29 -9.52 4.36 -3.49
C ARG A 29 -8.97 4.34 -4.93
N GLY A 30 -9.44 5.24 -5.77
CA GLY A 30 -8.90 5.38 -7.11
C GLY A 30 -9.08 6.80 -7.62
N GLY A 31 -8.26 7.17 -8.59
CA GLY A 31 -8.28 8.48 -9.22
C GLY A 31 -7.53 8.48 -10.54
N ALA A 32 -7.36 9.67 -11.12
CA ALA A 32 -6.71 9.83 -12.41
C ALA A 32 -5.27 9.26 -12.38
N GLY A 33 -5.11 8.06 -12.94
CA GLY A 33 -3.82 7.38 -13.07
C GLY A 33 -3.43 6.45 -11.93
N TYR A 34 -4.30 6.21 -10.94
CA TYR A 34 -3.98 5.28 -9.84
C TYR A 34 -5.18 4.47 -9.30
N HIS A 35 -4.84 3.34 -8.70
CA HIS A 35 -5.66 2.56 -7.78
C HIS A 35 -4.88 2.35 -6.48
N LEU A 36 -5.55 2.39 -5.34
CA LEU A 36 -5.03 2.10 -4.01
C LEU A 36 -6.04 1.21 -3.28
N VAL A 37 -5.59 0.09 -2.68
CA VAL A 37 -6.48 -0.87 -2.02
C VAL A 37 -5.88 -1.35 -0.71
N GLU A 38 -6.76 -1.60 0.26
CA GLU A 38 -6.50 -2.40 1.45
C GLU A 38 -6.75 -3.87 1.12
N LEU A 39 -5.70 -4.67 1.00
CA LEU A 39 -5.77 -6.09 0.73
C LEU A 39 -6.27 -6.89 1.93
N ALA A 40 -5.89 -6.44 3.13
CA ALA A 40 -6.32 -6.95 4.42
C ALA A 40 -6.26 -5.81 5.45
N THR A 41 -7.13 -5.88 6.47
CA THR A 41 -7.24 -4.91 7.57
C THR A 41 -7.41 -5.66 8.88
N SER A 42 -6.64 -5.31 9.91
CA SER A 42 -6.70 -5.96 11.23
C SER A 42 -7.89 -5.46 12.06
N GLU A 43 -8.03 -5.98 13.27
CA GLU A 43 -8.78 -5.30 14.34
C GLU A 43 -8.13 -3.97 14.75
N ASP A 44 -8.88 -3.15 15.48
CA ASP A 44 -8.37 -1.96 16.16
C ASP A 44 -7.73 -2.29 17.50
N PHE A 45 -7.04 -1.31 18.10
CA PHE A 45 -6.20 -1.50 19.29
C PHE A 45 -6.59 -0.58 20.46
N TRP A 46 -7.82 -0.07 20.48
CA TRP A 46 -8.29 0.87 21.52
C TRP A 46 -8.12 0.33 22.95
N ASP A 47 -8.35 -0.98 23.15
CA ASP A 47 -8.23 -1.67 24.43
C ASP A 47 -6.95 -2.53 24.53
N ASP A 48 -5.95 -2.29 23.68
CA ASP A 48 -4.70 -3.04 23.72
C ASP A 48 -3.72 -2.51 24.78
N ASP A 49 -3.04 -3.44 25.48
CA ASP A 49 -1.97 -3.11 26.42
C ASP A 49 -0.60 -2.92 25.72
N GLY A 50 -0.58 -3.00 24.39
CA GLY A 50 0.57 -2.86 23.52
C GLY A 50 1.14 -4.19 23.03
N THR A 51 0.83 -5.31 23.69
CA THR A 51 1.42 -6.62 23.36
C THR A 51 0.81 -7.24 22.10
N ARG A 52 -0.48 -6.99 21.84
CA ARG A 52 -1.16 -7.50 20.65
C ARG A 52 -0.75 -6.71 19.41
N ARG A 53 -0.63 -5.39 19.53
CA ARG A 53 -0.23 -4.51 18.44
C ARG A 53 1.09 -4.96 17.81
N GLU A 54 2.14 -5.18 18.60
CA GLU A 54 3.44 -5.63 18.10
C GLU A 54 3.32 -6.99 17.38
N SER A 55 2.55 -7.92 17.94
CA SER A 55 2.32 -9.24 17.32
C SER A 55 1.58 -9.14 15.98
N VAL A 56 0.63 -8.21 15.85
CA VAL A 56 -0.10 -7.98 14.61
C VAL A 56 0.77 -7.24 13.59
N GLU A 57 1.61 -6.31 14.03
CA GLU A 57 2.61 -5.66 13.17
C GLU A 57 3.53 -6.70 12.50
N ASP A 58 4.14 -7.58 13.30
CA ASP A 58 4.99 -8.67 12.82
C ASP A 58 4.24 -9.59 11.84
N GLN A 59 2.95 -9.87 12.11
CA GLN A 59 2.13 -10.66 11.21
C GLN A 59 1.95 -9.97 9.86
N TYR A 60 1.61 -8.68 9.84
CA TYR A 60 1.35 -7.93 8.61
C TYR A 60 2.63 -7.72 7.79
N GLU A 61 3.75 -7.49 8.45
CA GLU A 61 5.08 -7.45 7.82
C GLU A 61 5.44 -8.81 7.19
N ALA A 62 5.21 -9.92 7.90
CA ALA A 62 5.41 -11.25 7.35
C ALA A 62 4.48 -11.56 6.16
N GLU A 63 3.22 -11.10 6.21
CA GLU A 63 2.28 -11.23 5.10
C GLU A 63 2.72 -10.40 3.87
N ARG A 64 3.22 -9.17 4.08
CA ARG A 64 3.82 -8.34 3.03
C ARG A 64 4.99 -9.06 2.37
N ASP A 65 5.90 -9.62 3.15
CA ASP A 65 7.12 -10.27 2.66
C ASP A 65 6.81 -11.58 1.92
N ALA A 66 5.82 -12.34 2.40
CA ALA A 66 5.32 -13.53 1.70
C ALA A 66 4.72 -13.17 0.33
N LEU A 67 3.91 -12.11 0.28
CA LEU A 67 3.33 -11.63 -0.98
C LEU A 67 4.42 -11.07 -1.92
N ALA A 68 5.36 -10.28 -1.40
CA ALA A 68 6.49 -9.73 -2.14
C ALA A 68 7.38 -10.83 -2.73
N SER A 69 7.57 -11.95 -2.02
CA SER A 69 8.32 -13.11 -2.52
C SER A 69 7.65 -13.71 -3.76
N LEU A 70 6.31 -13.84 -3.78
CA LEU A 70 5.58 -14.33 -4.95
C LEU A 70 5.62 -13.35 -6.12
N LEU A 71 5.50 -12.04 -5.84
CA LEU A 71 5.65 -11.00 -6.87
C LEU A 71 7.08 -10.96 -7.43
N THR A 72 8.08 -11.23 -6.61
CA THR A 72 9.49 -11.30 -7.01
C THR A 72 9.74 -12.40 -8.04
N VAL A 73 9.10 -13.56 -7.88
CA VAL A 73 9.17 -14.66 -8.86
C VAL A 73 8.64 -14.21 -10.23
N ARG A 74 7.67 -13.29 -10.26
CA ARG A 74 7.02 -12.83 -11.50
C ARG A 74 7.71 -11.62 -12.15
N TRP A 75 8.18 -10.68 -11.35
CA TRP A 75 8.62 -9.35 -11.82
C TRP A 75 10.07 -9.01 -11.45
N GLY A 76 10.78 -9.92 -10.77
CA GLY A 76 12.10 -9.65 -10.23
C GLY A 76 12.06 -8.93 -8.89
N ALA A 77 13.24 -8.68 -8.31
CA ALA A 77 13.36 -8.07 -6.99
C ALA A 77 12.72 -6.67 -6.93
N PRO A 78 11.98 -6.33 -5.86
CA PRO A 78 11.46 -4.98 -5.66
C PRO A 78 12.59 -3.99 -5.36
N GLN A 79 12.35 -2.73 -5.70
CA GLN A 79 13.01 -1.62 -5.04
C GLN A 79 12.30 -1.35 -3.70
N VAL A 80 13.05 -1.17 -2.62
CA VAL A 80 12.49 -0.63 -1.37
C VAL A 80 12.56 0.88 -1.44
N PHE A 81 11.41 1.55 -1.34
CA PHE A 81 11.29 3.00 -1.40
C PHE A 81 10.72 3.54 -0.09
N SER A 82 11.54 4.27 0.66
CA SER A 82 11.08 4.93 1.89
C SER A 82 10.19 6.13 1.56
N LEU A 83 9.07 6.23 2.26
CA LEU A 83 8.13 7.34 2.12
C LEU A 83 8.38 8.47 3.12
N TRP A 84 9.41 8.36 3.97
CA TRP A 84 9.72 9.33 5.01
C TRP A 84 9.94 10.75 4.46
N SER A 85 10.74 10.89 3.41
CA SER A 85 10.99 12.21 2.78
C SER A 85 9.76 12.77 2.09
N VAL A 86 8.89 11.91 1.55
CA VAL A 86 7.61 12.30 0.95
C VAL A 86 6.68 12.82 2.05
N SER A 87 6.63 12.12 3.18
CA SER A 87 5.84 12.50 4.35
C SER A 87 6.26 13.88 4.89
N ASP A 88 7.56 14.13 5.03
CA ASP A 88 8.09 15.43 5.48
C ASP A 88 7.69 16.59 4.55
N ARG A 89 7.73 16.35 3.22
CA ARG A 89 7.29 17.30 2.20
C ARG A 89 5.78 17.57 2.25
N VAL A 90 4.97 16.52 2.39
CA VAL A 90 3.51 16.64 2.58
C VAL A 90 3.19 17.45 3.84
N MET A 91 3.87 17.16 4.95
CA MET A 91 3.69 17.89 6.21
C MET A 91 4.16 19.35 6.12
N SER A 92 5.11 19.64 5.22
CA SER A 92 5.55 21.00 4.88
C SER A 92 4.60 21.74 3.92
N GLY A 93 3.51 21.09 3.50
CA GLY A 93 2.48 21.67 2.63
C GLY A 93 2.75 21.54 1.13
N GLU A 94 3.69 20.70 0.72
CA GLU A 94 3.90 20.40 -0.70
C GLU A 94 2.75 19.54 -1.25
N GLU A 95 2.22 19.91 -2.42
CA GLU A 95 1.21 19.12 -3.11
C GLU A 95 1.86 17.91 -3.80
N ILE A 96 1.77 16.75 -3.14
CA ILE A 96 2.19 15.47 -3.71
C ILE A 96 0.98 14.79 -4.38
N PRO A 97 1.13 14.24 -5.60
CA PRO A 97 0.03 13.54 -6.25
C PRO A 97 -0.27 12.20 -5.56
N ASP A 98 -1.55 11.85 -5.48
CA ASP A 98 -1.96 10.48 -5.12
C ASP A 98 -1.40 9.46 -6.15
N PRO A 99 -1.07 8.22 -5.74
CA PRO A 99 -1.32 7.65 -4.41
C PRO A 99 -0.22 7.98 -3.38
N TRP A 100 0.81 8.73 -3.76
CA TRP A 100 1.99 8.95 -2.92
C TRP A 100 1.70 9.82 -1.70
N ASP A 101 0.82 10.82 -1.83
CA ASP A 101 0.33 11.59 -0.68
C ASP A 101 -0.33 10.66 0.35
N THR A 102 -1.36 9.91 -0.07
CA THR A 102 -2.06 8.98 0.84
C THR A 102 -1.11 7.96 1.47
N LEU A 103 -0.22 7.33 0.70
CA LEU A 103 0.72 6.34 1.22
C LEU A 103 1.69 6.96 2.23
N SER A 104 2.23 8.15 1.95
CA SER A 104 3.25 8.79 2.80
C SER A 104 2.77 9.18 4.20
N ARG A 105 1.44 9.19 4.42
CA ARG A 105 0.83 9.54 5.71
C ARG A 105 0.75 8.37 6.68
N SER A 106 0.89 7.14 6.22
CA SER A 106 0.63 5.95 7.04
C SER A 106 1.54 4.75 6.75
N VAL A 107 2.33 4.79 5.67
CA VAL A 107 3.24 3.72 5.27
C VAL A 107 4.69 4.20 5.41
N PRO A 108 5.57 3.49 6.14
CA PRO A 108 6.97 3.88 6.28
C PRO A 108 7.79 3.68 4.99
N ASP A 109 7.57 2.56 4.31
CA ASP A 109 8.21 2.20 3.06
C ASP A 109 7.34 1.25 2.22
N VAL A 110 7.63 1.20 0.92
CA VAL A 110 6.95 0.30 -0.02
C VAL A 110 7.96 -0.54 -0.79
N HIS A 111 7.58 -1.80 -1.02
CA HIS A 111 8.18 -2.64 -2.05
C HIS A 111 7.59 -2.25 -3.41
N LEU A 112 8.45 -1.85 -4.33
CA LEU A 112 8.08 -1.19 -5.58
C LEU A 112 8.58 -1.98 -6.80
N TRP A 113 7.68 -2.24 -7.74
CA TRP A 113 7.99 -2.83 -9.04
C TRP A 113 7.53 -1.92 -10.18
N ARG A 114 8.26 -1.97 -11.30
CA ARG A 114 7.85 -1.36 -12.58
C ARG A 114 7.47 -2.45 -13.58
N VAL A 115 6.21 -2.50 -13.99
CA VAL A 115 5.70 -3.53 -14.89
C VAL A 115 4.78 -2.91 -15.93
N ASP A 116 5.08 -3.11 -17.22
CA ASP A 116 4.27 -2.62 -18.34
C ASP A 116 3.90 -1.12 -18.25
N GLY A 117 4.83 -0.27 -17.82
CA GLY A 117 4.59 1.16 -17.66
C GLY A 117 3.73 1.55 -16.45
N HIS A 118 3.53 0.63 -15.50
CA HIS A 118 2.85 0.86 -14.23
C HIS A 118 3.76 0.57 -13.04
N TRP A 119 3.66 1.39 -12.01
CA TRP A 119 4.24 1.15 -10.70
C TRP A 119 3.28 0.30 -9.89
N ILE A 120 3.79 -0.75 -9.26
CA ILE A 120 3.08 -1.52 -8.25
C ILE A 120 3.81 -1.31 -6.92
N ALA A 121 3.12 -0.71 -5.96
CA ALA A 121 3.62 -0.53 -4.60
C ALA A 121 2.90 -1.49 -3.66
N LEU A 122 3.61 -2.07 -2.71
CA LEU A 122 3.09 -2.91 -1.64
C LEU A 122 3.70 -2.45 -0.31
N GLY A 123 2.89 -2.26 0.72
CA GLY A 123 3.39 -1.84 2.04
C GLY A 123 2.40 -2.20 3.15
N VAL A 124 2.81 -1.96 4.39
CA VAL A 124 1.95 -2.05 5.57
C VAL A 124 1.68 -0.63 6.05
N SER A 125 0.41 -0.27 6.19
CA SER A 125 0.01 1.02 6.74
C SER A 125 -0.51 0.88 8.16
N GLN A 126 -0.20 1.88 8.98
CA GLN A 126 -0.93 2.16 10.21
C GLN A 126 -1.06 3.68 10.36
N TRP A 127 -2.31 4.15 10.51
CA TRP A 127 -2.59 5.59 10.59
C TRP A 127 -2.34 6.18 11.98
N ASP A 128 -2.62 5.39 13.01
CA ASP A 128 -2.34 5.70 14.41
C ASP A 128 -2.17 4.39 15.18
N LYS A 129 -1.48 4.42 16.33
CA LYS A 129 -1.26 3.26 17.19
C LYS A 129 -2.53 2.51 17.59
N GLU A 130 -3.67 3.21 17.69
CA GLU A 130 -4.97 2.66 18.08
C GLU A 130 -5.74 2.11 16.86
N LEU A 131 -5.35 2.51 15.65
CA LEU A 131 -6.00 2.13 14.40
C LEU A 131 -5.44 0.82 13.84
N PRO A 132 -6.26 0.09 13.04
CA PRO A 132 -5.83 -1.15 12.42
C PRO A 132 -4.57 -1.03 11.56
N PHE A 133 -3.80 -2.11 11.52
CA PHE A 133 -2.84 -2.35 10.45
C PHE A 133 -3.57 -2.72 9.17
N GLN A 134 -3.05 -2.28 8.03
CA GLN A 134 -3.59 -2.63 6.73
C GLN A 134 -2.45 -3.03 5.79
N LEU A 135 -2.62 -4.15 5.09
CA LEU A 135 -1.75 -4.53 4.00
C LEU A 135 -2.26 -3.80 2.76
N VAL A 136 -1.49 -2.85 2.23
CA VAL A 136 -1.95 -1.98 1.14
C VAL A 136 -1.20 -2.24 -0.15
N ALA A 137 -1.90 -2.11 -1.28
CA ALA A 137 -1.29 -2.13 -2.60
C ALA A 137 -1.75 -0.95 -3.45
N ALA A 138 -0.84 -0.36 -4.22
CA ALA A 138 -1.15 0.66 -5.21
C ALA A 138 -0.69 0.24 -6.59
N VAL A 139 -1.48 0.58 -7.62
CA VAL A 139 -1.11 0.48 -9.03
C VAL A 139 -1.26 1.85 -9.64
N THR A 140 -0.18 2.44 -10.15
CA THR A 140 -0.19 3.82 -10.63
C THR A 140 0.70 4.04 -11.85
N ARG A 141 0.35 5.02 -12.69
CA ARG A 141 1.24 5.54 -13.75
C ARG A 141 2.10 6.71 -13.29
N ILE A 142 1.78 7.27 -12.12
CA ILE A 142 2.45 8.44 -11.56
C ILE A 142 3.76 7.97 -10.93
N ASP A 143 4.87 8.60 -11.33
CA ASP A 143 6.19 8.24 -10.81
C ASP A 143 6.31 8.55 -9.31
N PRO A 144 7.08 7.75 -8.54
CA PRO A 144 7.39 8.08 -7.16
C PRO A 144 8.12 9.43 -7.07
N PRO A 145 7.75 10.31 -6.13
CA PRO A 145 8.22 11.70 -6.05
C PRO A 145 9.60 11.90 -5.40
#